data_AF-G9YCP0-F1
#
_entry.id   AF-G9YCP0-F1
#
_cell.length_a   1.000
_cell.length_b   1.000
_cell.length_c   1.000
_cell.angle_alpha   90.00
_cell.angle_beta   90.00
_cell.angle_gamma   90.00
#
_symmetry.space_group_name_H-M   'P 1'
#
loop_
_entity.id
_entity.type
_entity.pdbx_description
1 polymer ?
#
loop_
_entity_poly.entity_id
_entity_poly.type
_entity_poly.pdbx_seq_one_letter_code
_entity_poly.pdbx_strand_id
1 'polypeptide(L)'
;MNKGGEMNTADLRKILDEHKIWIESFRENGSRADLRGADLCMANLRGADLRGADLRGADLCMANLRGADLRGADLPDHTFVIMGHKYPITITNGEYVRAGCQNHTVEEWRKYSKQEIADMNGRSALRFYPQLLDIIDFYLGKGERPDWLKEPSEEFEAA
;
A
#
# COMPACT_ATOMS: atom_id res chain seq x y z
N MET A 1 -21.91 13.35 -11.73
CA MET A 1 -22.08 11.96 -11.25
C MET A 1 -21.65 11.02 -12.37
N ASN A 2 -20.39 10.60 -12.39
CA ASN A 2 -19.98 9.43 -13.18
C ASN A 2 -20.36 8.19 -12.37
N LYS A 3 -21.22 7.35 -12.94
CA LYS A 3 -21.48 6.02 -12.41
C LYS A 3 -20.22 5.19 -12.64
N GLY A 4 -19.75 4.51 -11.59
CA GLY A 4 -18.50 3.77 -11.55
C GLY A 4 -18.44 2.65 -12.59
N GLY A 5 -17.86 2.97 -13.73
CA GLY A 5 -17.14 2.00 -14.54
C GLY A 5 -15.66 2.13 -14.19
N GLU A 6 -14.99 0.99 -14.10
CA GLU A 6 -13.53 0.85 -13.99
C GLU A 6 -12.81 1.96 -14.76
N MET A 7 -11.87 2.66 -14.13
CA MET A 7 -11.14 3.73 -14.81
C MET A 7 -10.39 3.13 -16.01
N ASN A 8 -10.77 3.56 -17.21
CA ASN A 8 -10.10 3.14 -18.43
C ASN A 8 -8.61 3.51 -18.37
N THR A 9 -7.75 2.57 -18.74
CA THR A 9 -6.29 2.76 -18.75
C THR A 9 -5.84 3.94 -19.62
N ALA A 10 -6.51 4.20 -20.74
CA ALA A 10 -6.17 5.32 -21.61
C ALA A 10 -6.48 6.67 -20.94
N ASP A 11 -7.62 6.77 -20.27
CA ASP A 11 -8.04 7.97 -19.55
C ASP A 11 -7.14 8.21 -18.32
N LEU A 12 -6.86 7.15 -17.56
CA LEU A 12 -5.90 7.20 -16.46
C LEU A 12 -4.54 7.71 -16.94
N ARG A 13 -4.02 7.15 -18.03
CA ARG A 13 -2.73 7.56 -18.58
C ARG A 13 -2.71 9.02 -18.99
N LYS A 14 -3.77 9.49 -19.65
CA LYS A 14 -3.89 10.91 -20.02
C LYS A 14 -3.88 11.81 -18.78
N ILE A 15 -4.60 11.44 -17.72
CA ILE A 15 -4.60 12.17 -16.46
C ILE A 15 -3.19 12.21 -15.85
N LEU A 16 -2.48 11.07 -15.84
CA LEU A 16 -1.11 11.00 -15.32
C LEU A 16 -0.11 11.81 -16.15
N ASP A 17 -0.25 11.82 -17.47
CA ASP A 17 0.61 12.59 -18.38
C ASP A 17 0.41 14.11 -18.16
N GLU A 18 -0.84 14.57 -18.06
CA GLU A 18 -1.18 15.97 -17.73
C GLU A 18 -0.70 16.35 -16.32
N HIS A 19 -0.81 15.44 -15.36
CA HIS A 19 -0.34 15.66 -14.00
C HIS A 19 1.18 15.75 -13.91
N LYS A 20 1.89 14.95 -14.69
CA LYS A 20 3.34 15.03 -14.78
C LYS A 20 3.78 16.41 -15.30
N ILE A 21 3.15 16.91 -16.37
CA ILE A 21 3.40 18.27 -16.89
C ILE A 21 3.11 19.31 -15.80
N TRP A 22 2.02 19.13 -15.04
CA TRP A 22 1.66 20.01 -13.93
C TRP A 22 2.71 20.06 -12.81
N ILE A 23 3.33 18.93 -12.48
CA ILE A 23 4.42 18.91 -11.51
C ILE A 23 5.69 19.54 -12.10
N GLU A 24 6.10 19.13 -13.30
CA GLU A 24 7.37 19.54 -13.92
C GLU A 24 7.38 21.03 -14.27
N SER A 25 6.23 21.61 -14.58
CA SER A 25 6.05 23.04 -14.85
C SER A 25 5.84 23.89 -13.59
N PHE A 26 6.05 23.34 -12.39
CA PHE A 26 5.79 24.05 -11.13
C PHE A 26 4.36 24.63 -11.04
N ARG A 27 3.37 23.88 -11.55
CA ARG A 27 1.95 24.22 -11.56
C ARG A 27 1.54 25.31 -12.55
N GLU A 28 2.38 25.63 -13.53
CA GLU A 28 2.07 26.62 -14.57
C GLU A 28 1.30 26.03 -15.77
N ASN A 29 1.52 24.76 -16.12
CA ASN A 29 0.91 24.09 -17.28
C ASN A 29 0.43 22.68 -16.94
N GLY A 30 -0.46 22.09 -17.74
CA GLY A 30 -1.05 20.77 -17.44
C GLY A 30 -2.10 20.81 -16.32
N SER A 31 -2.52 19.64 -15.84
CA SER A 31 -3.60 19.54 -14.85
C SER A 31 -3.22 18.68 -13.65
N ARG A 32 -3.48 19.16 -12.42
CA ARG A 32 -3.45 18.33 -11.21
C ARG A 32 -4.34 17.10 -11.41
N ALA A 33 -3.84 15.89 -11.10
CA ALA A 33 -4.64 14.67 -11.19
C ALA A 33 -5.83 14.73 -10.23
N ASP A 34 -7.05 14.78 -10.78
CA ASP A 34 -8.31 14.59 -10.06
C ASP A 34 -8.80 13.16 -10.33
N LEU A 35 -8.57 12.30 -9.34
CA LEU A 35 -8.94 10.89 -9.34
C LEU A 35 -9.99 10.61 -8.26
N ARG A 36 -10.73 11.63 -7.81
CA ARG A 36 -11.75 11.48 -6.77
C ARG A 36 -12.83 10.49 -7.19
N GLY A 37 -13.12 9.52 -6.33
CA GLY A 37 -14.14 8.50 -6.60
C GLY A 37 -13.81 7.58 -7.79
N ALA A 38 -12.58 7.62 -8.31
CA ALA A 38 -12.18 6.76 -9.41
C ALA A 38 -12.06 5.30 -8.93
N ASP A 39 -12.54 4.37 -9.75
CA ASP A 39 -12.23 2.96 -9.57
C ASP A 39 -10.82 2.69 -10.14
N LEU A 40 -9.84 2.58 -9.24
CA LEU A 40 -8.44 2.26 -9.53
C LEU A 40 -8.09 0.86 -9.00
N CYS A 41 -9.10 0.02 -8.79
CA CYS A 41 -8.89 -1.36 -8.37
C CYS A 41 -7.96 -2.07 -9.35
N MET A 42 -6.94 -2.75 -8.83
CA MET A 42 -5.87 -3.44 -9.58
C MET A 42 -5.07 -2.54 -10.54
N ALA A 43 -5.23 -1.22 -10.51
CA ALA A 43 -4.55 -0.32 -11.42
C ALA A 43 -3.03 -0.38 -11.23
N ASN A 44 -2.28 -0.38 -12.35
CA ASN A 44 -0.82 -0.33 -12.30
C ASN A 44 -0.33 1.12 -12.20
N LEU A 45 -0.14 1.59 -10.97
CA LEU A 45 0.37 2.93 -10.64
C LEU A 45 1.86 2.90 -10.26
N ARG A 46 2.59 1.86 -10.67
CA ARG A 46 3.99 1.67 -10.29
C ARG A 46 4.85 2.83 -10.79
N GLY A 47 5.54 3.49 -9.87
CA GLY A 47 6.41 4.62 -10.19
C GLY A 47 5.67 5.89 -10.64
N ALA A 48 4.34 5.93 -10.50
CA ALA A 48 3.57 7.11 -10.85
C ALA A 48 3.94 8.29 -9.94
N ASP A 49 4.10 9.47 -10.53
CA ASP A 49 4.24 10.71 -9.77
C ASP A 49 2.84 11.26 -9.49
N LEU A 50 2.35 11.04 -8.27
CA LEU A 50 1.03 11.43 -7.77
C LEU A 50 1.15 12.51 -6.70
N ARG A 51 2.24 13.28 -6.71
CA ARG A 51 2.49 14.32 -5.72
C ARG A 51 1.39 15.36 -5.75
N GLY A 52 0.72 15.51 -4.62
CA GLY A 52 -0.42 16.41 -4.56
C GLY A 52 -1.61 15.97 -5.39
N ALA A 53 -1.73 14.74 -5.90
CA ALA A 53 -2.96 14.30 -6.57
C ALA A 53 -4.15 14.29 -5.59
N ASP A 54 -5.38 14.37 -6.12
CA ASP A 54 -6.60 14.20 -5.32
C ASP A 54 -7.19 12.81 -5.58
N LEU A 55 -7.03 11.91 -4.60
CA LEU A 55 -7.48 10.52 -4.66
C LEU A 55 -8.66 10.28 -3.68
N ARG A 56 -9.29 11.32 -3.15
CA ARG A 56 -10.34 11.16 -2.13
C ARG A 56 -11.49 10.31 -2.66
N GLY A 57 -11.81 9.24 -1.92
CA GLY A 57 -12.85 8.29 -2.29
C GLY A 57 -12.51 7.39 -3.48
N ALA A 58 -11.29 7.42 -4.01
CA ALA A 58 -10.85 6.46 -5.02
C ALA A 58 -10.76 5.05 -4.42
N ASP A 59 -11.13 4.04 -5.20
CA ASP A 59 -10.91 2.64 -4.86
C ASP A 59 -9.49 2.24 -5.28
N LEU A 60 -8.60 1.99 -4.31
CA LEU A 60 -7.22 1.53 -4.56
C LEU A 60 -7.02 0.04 -4.22
N CYS A 61 -8.10 -0.75 -4.23
CA CYS A 61 -8.06 -2.19 -3.96
C CYS A 61 -7.02 -2.86 -4.86
N MET A 62 -6.08 -3.60 -4.27
CA MET A 62 -4.98 -4.27 -4.99
C MET A 62 -4.13 -3.39 -5.94
N ALA A 63 -4.26 -2.06 -5.93
CA ALA A 63 -3.53 -1.17 -6.84
C ALA A 63 -2.02 -1.30 -6.63
N ASN A 64 -1.25 -1.36 -7.71
CA ASN A 64 0.20 -1.48 -7.63
C ASN A 64 0.85 -0.10 -7.46
N LEU A 65 0.96 0.37 -6.22
CA LEU A 65 1.60 1.65 -5.87
C LEU A 65 3.12 1.56 -5.67
N ARG A 66 3.78 0.49 -6.16
CA ARG A 66 5.22 0.31 -5.91
C ARG A 66 6.02 1.49 -6.46
N GLY A 67 6.70 2.22 -5.58
CA GLY A 67 7.53 3.36 -5.94
C GLY A 67 6.75 4.57 -6.46
N ALA A 68 5.42 4.58 -6.34
CA ALA A 68 4.64 5.77 -6.60
C ALA A 68 4.99 6.86 -5.58
N ASP A 69 5.03 8.11 -6.02
CA ASP A 69 5.25 9.26 -5.14
C ASP A 69 3.92 9.89 -4.77
N LEU A 70 3.47 9.64 -3.54
CA LEU A 70 2.20 10.13 -3.00
C LEU A 70 2.38 11.33 -2.06
N ARG A 71 3.55 12.00 -2.07
CA ARG A 71 3.80 13.11 -1.15
C ARG A 71 2.80 14.24 -1.36
N GLY A 72 2.09 14.60 -0.30
CA GLY A 72 1.07 15.64 -0.31
C GLY A 72 -0.21 15.28 -1.07
N ALA A 73 -0.38 14.03 -1.52
CA ALA A 73 -1.62 13.58 -2.13
C ALA A 73 -2.75 13.50 -1.10
N ASP A 74 -3.98 13.82 -1.53
CA ASP A 74 -5.18 13.64 -0.72
C ASP A 74 -5.65 12.18 -0.88
N LEU A 75 -5.23 11.30 0.01
CA LEU A 75 -5.50 9.85 -0.06
C LEU A 75 -6.96 9.50 0.32
N PRO A 76 -7.49 8.34 -0.14
CA PRO A 76 -8.74 7.81 0.40
C PRO A 76 -8.62 7.51 1.89
N ASP A 77 -9.77 7.48 2.57
CA ASP A 77 -9.83 7.00 3.95
C ASP A 77 -9.23 5.60 4.04
N HIS A 78 -8.53 5.31 5.15
CA HIS A 78 -7.87 4.02 5.41
C HIS A 78 -6.77 3.63 4.39
N THR A 79 -6.25 4.59 3.61
CA THR A 79 -5.05 4.39 2.78
C THR A 79 -3.85 5.07 3.42
N PHE A 80 -2.78 4.31 3.64
CA PHE A 80 -1.59 4.78 4.35
C PHE A 80 -0.31 4.39 3.61
N VAL A 81 0.65 5.31 3.55
CA VAL A 81 2.02 5.03 3.06
C VAL A 81 2.97 5.22 4.23
N ILE A 82 3.65 4.14 4.61
CA ILE A 82 4.46 4.08 5.82
C ILE A 82 5.90 3.78 5.41
N MET A 83 6.78 4.72 5.73
CA MET A 83 8.20 4.71 5.36
C MET A 83 9.07 4.61 6.63
N GLY A 84 10.35 4.28 6.46
CA GLY A 84 11.31 4.19 7.58
C GLY A 84 11.38 2.83 8.26
N HIS A 85 10.64 1.83 7.78
CA HIS A 85 10.74 0.44 8.23
C HIS A 85 11.62 -0.40 7.28
N LYS A 86 11.92 -1.65 7.68
CA LYS A 86 12.70 -2.60 6.88
C LYS A 86 12.16 -2.77 5.47
N TYR A 87 10.83 -2.77 5.33
CA TYR A 87 10.15 -2.75 4.05
C TYR A 87 9.24 -1.53 3.99
N PRO A 88 9.14 -0.85 2.83
CA PRO A 88 8.07 0.11 2.59
C PRO A 88 6.73 -0.59 2.78
N ILE A 89 5.83 0.04 3.52
CA ILE A 89 4.49 -0.47 3.76
C ILE A 89 3.47 0.44 3.09
N THR A 90 2.49 -0.17 2.43
CA THR A 90 1.34 0.55 1.90
C THR A 90 0.09 -0.19 2.32
N ILE A 91 -0.88 0.53 2.84
CA ILE A 91 -2.21 0.04 3.15
C ILE A 91 -3.16 0.69 2.15
N THR A 92 -3.99 -0.09 1.47
CA THR A 92 -5.04 0.45 0.59
C THR A 92 -6.42 -0.03 1.02
N ASN A 93 -7.37 0.91 1.02
CA ASN A 93 -8.77 0.72 1.38
C ASN A 93 -9.01 0.06 2.77
N GLY A 94 -8.02 0.07 3.65
CA GLY A 94 -8.07 -0.66 4.92
C GLY A 94 -8.11 -2.19 4.81
N GLU A 95 -7.89 -2.76 3.62
CA GLU A 95 -8.06 -4.19 3.37
C GLU A 95 -6.77 -4.86 2.91
N TYR A 96 -5.97 -4.19 2.08
CA TYR A 96 -4.72 -4.74 1.53
C TYR A 96 -3.52 -4.10 2.17
N VAL A 97 -2.54 -4.92 2.52
CA VAL A 97 -1.27 -4.47 3.07
C VAL A 97 -0.14 -5.00 2.19
N ARG A 98 0.63 -4.07 1.66
CA ARG A 98 1.87 -4.34 0.97
C ARG A 98 3.03 -4.18 1.94
N ALA A 99 3.89 -5.19 2.03
CA ALA A 99 5.19 -5.11 2.70
C ALA A 99 6.29 -5.51 1.70
N GLY A 100 7.01 -4.51 1.16
CA GLY A 100 8.04 -4.75 0.14
C GLY A 100 7.45 -5.29 -1.18
N CYS A 101 7.78 -6.53 -1.52
CA CYS A 101 7.26 -7.20 -2.72
C CYS A 101 5.97 -7.98 -2.50
N GLN A 102 5.58 -8.21 -1.24
CA GLN A 102 4.40 -8.99 -0.87
C GLN A 102 3.20 -8.06 -0.71
N ASN A 103 2.06 -8.42 -1.30
CA ASN A 103 0.82 -7.67 -1.21
C ASN A 103 -0.32 -8.65 -0.98
N HIS A 104 -0.90 -8.60 0.21
CA HIS A 104 -1.90 -9.56 0.67
C HIS A 104 -2.94 -8.83 1.51
N THR A 105 -4.10 -9.44 1.71
CA THR A 105 -5.13 -8.92 2.60
C THR A 105 -4.65 -8.90 4.05
N VAL A 106 -5.24 -8.02 4.86
CA VAL A 106 -5.01 -8.00 6.32
C VAL A 106 -5.29 -9.36 6.95
N GLU A 107 -6.33 -10.06 6.47
CA GLU A 107 -6.70 -11.37 6.99
C GLU A 107 -5.66 -12.45 6.71
N GLU A 108 -5.11 -12.48 5.49
CA GLU A 108 -4.02 -13.37 5.12
C GLU A 108 -2.77 -13.08 5.95
N TRP A 109 -2.40 -11.81 6.09
CA TRP A 109 -1.29 -11.40 6.94
C TRP A 109 -1.44 -11.83 8.38
N ARG A 110 -2.66 -11.98 8.91
CA ARG A 110 -2.91 -12.45 10.29
C ARG A 110 -2.89 -13.97 10.43
N LYS A 111 -2.91 -14.71 9.33
CA LYS A 111 -3.05 -16.17 9.30
C LYS A 111 -1.79 -16.90 8.83
N TYR A 112 -0.80 -16.20 8.28
CA TYR A 112 0.41 -16.86 7.79
C TYR A 112 1.14 -17.67 8.87
N SER A 113 1.54 -18.86 8.45
CA SER A 113 2.43 -19.74 9.20
C SER A 113 3.86 -19.21 9.22
N LYS A 114 4.64 -19.69 10.18
CA LYS A 114 6.08 -19.38 10.28
C LYS A 114 6.83 -19.71 8.98
N GLN A 115 6.48 -20.83 8.32
CA GLN A 115 7.13 -21.25 7.08
C GLN A 115 6.80 -20.30 5.92
N GLU A 116 5.53 -19.92 5.73
CA GLU A 116 5.13 -19.02 4.65
C GLU A 116 5.83 -17.65 4.75
N ILE A 117 5.95 -17.12 5.97
CA ILE A 117 6.72 -15.90 6.21
C ILE A 117 8.22 -16.11 5.93
N ALA A 118 8.78 -17.24 6.33
CA ALA A 118 10.16 -17.58 6.03
C ALA A 118 10.41 -17.71 4.51
N ASP A 119 9.44 -18.18 3.74
CA ASP A 119 9.58 -18.33 2.28
C ASP A 119 9.60 -16.96 1.56
N MET A 120 9.07 -15.90 2.17
CA MET A 120 9.06 -14.56 1.57
C MET A 120 10.44 -13.90 1.53
N ASN A 121 11.21 -13.96 2.63
CA ASN A 121 12.56 -13.39 2.72
C ASN A 121 13.39 -13.94 3.91
N GLY A 122 13.21 -15.21 4.25
CA GLY A 122 13.91 -15.92 5.31
C GLY A 122 13.80 -15.24 6.68
N ARG A 123 14.93 -15.25 7.41
CA ARG A 123 15.02 -14.66 8.76
C ARG A 123 14.69 -13.17 8.80
N SER A 124 14.89 -12.44 7.70
CA SER A 124 14.56 -11.00 7.65
C SER A 124 13.05 -10.76 7.67
N ALA A 125 12.26 -11.62 7.00
CA ALA A 125 10.81 -11.56 7.07
C ALA A 125 10.31 -11.96 8.46
N LEU A 126 10.82 -13.07 9.01
CA LEU A 126 10.45 -13.56 10.35
C LEU A 126 10.67 -12.51 11.45
N ARG A 127 11.81 -11.81 11.44
CA ARG A 127 12.09 -10.75 12.43
C ARG A 127 11.21 -9.53 12.29
N PHE A 128 10.78 -9.21 11.07
CA PHE A 128 9.96 -8.04 10.79
C PHE A 128 8.46 -8.30 11.00
N TYR A 129 8.02 -9.53 10.81
CA TYR A 129 6.62 -9.90 10.80
C TYR A 129 5.82 -9.50 12.06
N PRO A 130 6.34 -9.63 13.30
CA PRO A 130 5.64 -9.12 14.48
C PRO A 130 5.40 -7.60 14.41
N GLN A 131 6.39 -6.84 13.95
CA GLN A 131 6.27 -5.39 13.76
C GLN A 131 5.27 -5.05 12.65
N LEU A 132 5.21 -5.84 11.58
CA LEU A 132 4.19 -5.67 10.54
C LEU A 132 2.78 -5.80 11.14
N LEU A 133 2.54 -6.81 11.98
CA LEU A 133 1.24 -6.99 12.65
C LEU A 133 0.93 -5.85 13.63
N ASP A 134 1.93 -5.30 14.32
CA ASP A 134 1.75 -4.12 15.18
C ASP A 134 1.31 -2.88 14.37
N ILE A 135 1.90 -2.68 13.19
CA ILE A 135 1.52 -1.60 12.28
C ILE A 135 0.09 -1.79 11.77
N ILE A 136 -0.26 -3.01 11.37
CA ILE A 136 -1.63 -3.36 10.95
C ILE A 136 -2.62 -3.07 12.08
N ASP A 137 -2.33 -3.51 13.31
CA ASP A 137 -3.19 -3.28 14.46
C ASP A 137 -3.37 -1.79 14.79
N PHE A 138 -2.33 -0.98 14.61
CA PHE A 138 -2.38 0.46 14.86
C PHE A 138 -3.31 1.19 13.87
N TYR A 139 -3.20 0.89 12.58
CA TYR A 139 -3.95 1.60 11.54
C TYR A 139 -5.35 1.03 11.28
N LEU A 140 -5.51 -0.29 11.42
CA LEU A 140 -6.70 -1.03 10.98
C LEU A 140 -7.43 -1.74 12.14
N GLY A 141 -6.96 -1.53 13.36
CA GLY A 141 -7.53 -2.12 14.56
C GLY A 141 -6.98 -3.51 14.87
N LYS A 142 -7.06 -3.88 16.15
CA LYS A 142 -6.57 -5.18 16.64
C LYS A 142 -7.37 -6.33 16.05
N GLY A 143 -6.70 -7.45 15.83
CA GLY A 143 -7.32 -8.70 15.41
C GLY A 143 -6.49 -9.91 15.81
N GLU A 144 -6.89 -11.09 15.33
CA GLU A 144 -6.18 -12.34 15.60
C GLU A 144 -4.74 -12.28 15.07
N ARG A 145 -3.85 -13.01 15.75
CA ARG A 145 -2.45 -13.18 15.37
C ARG A 145 -2.08 -14.66 15.43
N PRO A 146 -1.12 -15.13 14.62
CA PRO A 146 -0.73 -16.54 14.62
C PRO A 146 -0.19 -17.01 15.98
N ASP A 147 -0.60 -18.21 16.41
CA ASP A 147 -0.21 -18.75 17.72
C ASP A 147 1.29 -19.00 17.87
N TRP A 148 1.99 -19.29 16.78
CA TRP A 148 3.44 -19.52 16.78
C TRP A 148 4.25 -18.28 17.21
N LEU A 149 3.64 -17.09 17.25
CA LEU A 149 4.25 -15.88 17.82
C LEU A 149 4.24 -15.83 19.35
N LYS A 150 3.44 -16.68 20.00
CA LYS A 150 3.36 -16.79 21.46
C LYS A 150 4.41 -17.75 22.02
N GLU A 151 4.99 -18.59 21.16
CA GLU A 151 6.02 -19.54 21.55
C GLU A 151 7.34 -18.79 21.83
N PRO A 152 7.99 -19.05 22.98
CA PRO A 152 9.30 -18.46 23.25
C PRO A 152 10.27 -18.88 22.14
N SER A 153 10.96 -17.91 21.55
CA SER A 153 11.94 -18.20 20.49
C SER A 153 13.04 -19.11 21.06
N GLU A 154 13.10 -20.36 20.61
CA GLU A 154 14.14 -21.34 20.98
C GLU A 154 15.57 -20.89 20.61
N GLU A 155 15.74 -19.73 19.95
CA GLU A 155 17.01 -19.22 19.41
C GLU A 155 17.85 -18.37 20.39
N PHE A 156 17.51 -18.26 21.69
CA PHE A 156 18.32 -17.52 22.67
C PHE A 156 19.04 -18.37 23.73
N GLU A 157 18.94 -19.69 23.70
CA GLU A 157 19.58 -20.60 24.69
C GLU A 157 20.80 -21.35 24.13
N ALA A 158 21.68 -20.64 23.42
CA ALA A 158 23.00 -21.15 23.06
C ALA A 158 24.04 -20.02 23.01
N ALA A 159 24.48 -19.56 24.19
CA ALA A 159 25.74 -18.85 24.39
C ALA A 159 26.34 -19.24 25.74
#